data_AF-A0AAX2J1D4-F1
#
_entry.id   AF-A0AAX2J1D4-F1
#
_cell.length_a   1.000
_cell.length_b   1.000
_cell.length_c   1.000
_cell.angle_alpha   90.00
_cell.angle_beta   90.00
_cell.angle_gamma   90.00
#
_symmetry.space_group_name_H-M   'P 1'
#
loop_
_entity.id
_entity.type
_entity.pdbx_description
1 polymer ?
#
loop_
_entity_poly.entity_id
_entity_poly.type
_entity_poly.pdbx_seq_one_letter_code
_entity_poly.pdbx_strand_id
1 'polypeptide(L)' 'MPEKSLTILDNARFHRMSILQEMVHHLGHKVLPLAPYSPELNPIEKTWANIKKYMRSILPSYDNFTDVLLSYFYFN' A
#
# COMPACT_ATOMS: atom_id res chain seq x y z
N MET A 1 3.00 4.18 13.60
CA MET A 1 3.90 4.78 12.58
C MET A 1 5.14 5.29 13.29
N PRO A 2 6.31 5.30 12.64
CA PRO A 2 7.48 6.01 13.17
C PRO A 2 7.12 7.47 13.47
N GLU A 3 7.73 8.07 14.49
CA GLU A 3 7.56 9.50 14.75
C GLU A 3 7.93 10.31 13.50
N LYS A 4 7.12 11.33 13.18
CA LYS A 4 7.35 12.24 12.05
C LYS A 4 7.45 11.57 10.67
N SER A 5 6.70 10.49 10.47
CA SER A 5 6.64 9.80 9.16
C SER A 5 5.98 10.63 8.04
N LEU A 6 6.41 10.35 6.80
CA LEU A 6 5.83 10.85 5.56
C LEU A 6 5.13 9.70 4.84
N THR A 7 3.82 9.83 4.63
CA THR A 7 3.02 8.86 3.87
C THR A 7 2.81 9.34 2.45
N ILE A 8 3.06 8.49 1.46
CA ILE A 8 2.86 8.78 0.04
C ILE A 8 1.59 8.06 -0.40
N LEU A 9 0.64 8.78 -1.02
CA LEU A 9 -0.63 8.24 -1.51
C LEU A 9 -0.88 8.64 -2.96
N ASP A 10 -1.56 7.80 -3.72
CA ASP A 10 -2.08 8.19 -5.02
C ASP A 10 -3.32 9.11 -4.87
N ASN A 11 -3.78 9.66 -5.99
CA ASN A 11 -4.92 10.59 -6.03
C ASN A 11 -6.27 9.86 -6.17
N ALA A 12 -6.40 8.65 -5.63
CA ALA A 12 -7.68 7.93 -5.65
C ALA A 12 -8.78 8.79 -5.03
N ARG A 13 -9.98 8.83 -5.64
CA ARG A 13 -11.07 9.74 -5.23
C ARG A 13 -11.50 9.59 -3.77
N PHE A 14 -11.31 8.41 -3.18
CA PHE A 14 -11.61 8.15 -1.77
C PHE A 14 -10.50 8.59 -0.82
N HIS A 15 -9.29 8.88 -1.31
CA HIS A 15 -8.26 9.62 -0.57
C HIS A 15 -8.65 11.09 -0.51
N ARG A 16 -9.56 11.44 0.41
CA ARG A 16 -9.96 12.83 0.71
C ARG A 16 -8.75 13.58 1.29
N MET A 17 -7.87 14.03 0.40
CA MET A 17 -6.51 14.46 0.73
C MET A 17 -6.48 15.58 1.77
N SER A 18 -7.43 16.53 1.70
CA SER A 18 -7.57 17.60 2.68
C SER A 18 -7.81 17.07 4.10
N ILE A 19 -8.74 16.13 4.26
CA ILE A 19 -9.05 15.50 5.55
C ILE A 19 -7.86 14.68 6.04
N LEU A 20 -7.23 13.90 5.16
CA LEU A 20 -6.06 13.10 5.52
C LEU A 20 -4.89 13.98 5.99
N GLN A 21 -4.61 15.07 5.28
CA GLN A 21 -3.55 16.04 5.63
C GLN A 21 -3.81 16.69 6.99
N GLU A 22 -5.05 17.07 7.28
CA GLU A 22 -5.42 17.62 8.59
C GLU A 22 -5.22 16.60 9.72
N MET A 23 -5.71 15.37 9.54
CA MET A 23 -5.60 14.30 10.53
C MET A 23 -4.15 13.94 10.86
N VAL A 24 -3.31 13.77 9.83
CA VAL A 24 -1.90 13.40 10.03
C VAL A 24 -1.07 14.53 10.60
N HIS A 25 -1.39 15.79 10.26
CA HIS A 25 -0.68 16.96 10.77
C HIS A 25 -0.84 17.09 12.29
N HIS A 26 -2.04 16.86 12.84
CA HIS A 26 -2.27 16.85 14.29
C HIS A 26 -1.47 15.77 15.02
N LEU A 27 -1.07 14.70 14.33
CA LEU A 27 -0.23 13.63 14.85
C LEU A 27 1.26 13.83 14.56
N GLY A 28 1.65 14.99 14.01
CA GLY A 28 3.04 15.30 13.66
C GLY A 28 3.55 14.56 12.42
N HIS A 29 2.66 14.02 11.59
CA HIS A 29 2.96 13.31 10.35
C HIS A 29 2.63 14.15 9.11
N LYS A 30 3.04 13.69 7.94
CA LYS A 30 2.75 14.33 6.66
C LYS A 30 2.20 13.31 5.66
N VAL A 31 1.31 13.78 4.79
CA VAL A 31 0.85 13.01 3.62
C VAL A 31 1.20 13.82 2.36
N LEU A 32 1.80 13.13 1.39
CA LEU A 32 2.16 13.68 0.09
C LEU A 32 1.40 12.93 -1.02
N PRO A 33 0.58 13.63 -1.82
CA PRO A 33 0.00 13.04 -3.02
C PRO A 33 1.07 12.79 -4.09
N LEU A 34 0.96 11.69 -4.81
CA LEU A 34 1.75 11.44 -6.02
C LEU A 34 1.35 12.37 -7.17
N ALA A 35 2.28 12.54 -8.10
CA ALA A 35 1.98 13.21 -9.37
C ALA A 35 0.84 12.47 -10.11
N PRO A 36 -0.10 13.19 -10.74
CA PRO A 36 -1.15 12.57 -11.52
C PRO A 36 -0.58 11.65 -12.60
N TYR A 37 -1.18 10.47 -12.76
CA TYR A 37 -0.81 9.47 -13.77
C TYR A 37 0.64 8.97 -13.69
N SER A 38 1.26 9.01 -12.51
CA SER A 38 2.60 8.46 -12.24
C SER A 38 2.58 7.17 -11.40
N PRO A 39 1.96 6.07 -11.88
CA PRO A 39 1.93 4.80 -11.15
C PRO A 39 3.33 4.21 -10.92
N GLU A 40 4.30 4.51 -11.78
CA GLU A 40 5.71 4.12 -11.64
C GLU A 40 6.36 4.69 -10.38
N LEU A 41 5.83 5.80 -9.85
CA LEU A 41 6.30 6.43 -8.62
C LEU A 41 5.64 5.86 -7.37
N ASN A 42 4.66 4.96 -7.51
CA ASN A 42 3.96 4.34 -6.39
C ASN A 42 4.67 3.03 -5.97
N PRO A 43 5.45 3.01 -4.87
CA PRO A 43 6.26 1.84 -4.53
C PRO A 43 5.44 0.58 -4.26
N ILE A 44 4.16 0.74 -3.87
CA ILE A 44 3.26 -0.38 -3.60
C ILE A 44 2.99 -1.20 -4.86
N GLU A 45 3.05 -0.60 -6.05
CA GLU A 45 2.78 -1.30 -7.31
C GLU A 45 3.79 -2.43 -7.55
N LYS A 46 5.08 -2.13 -7.34
CA LYS A 46 6.15 -3.13 -7.45
C LYS A 46 6.01 -4.22 -6.39
N THR A 47 5.67 -3.84 -5.17
CA THR A 47 5.42 -4.79 -4.07
C THR A 47 4.26 -5.73 -4.42
N TRP A 48 3.13 -5.18 -4.87
CA TRP A 48 1.96 -5.96 -5.29
C TRP A 48 2.23 -6.82 -6.52
N ALA A 49 3.09 -6.39 -7.45
CA ALA A 49 3.51 -7.24 -8.57
C ALA A 49 4.22 -8.52 -8.09
N ASN A 50 5.11 -8.40 -7.10
CA ASN A 50 5.81 -9.54 -6.51
C ASN A 50 4.84 -10.45 -5.72
N ILE A 51 3.98 -9.87 -4.88
CA ILE A 51 2.95 -10.60 -4.14
C ILE A 51 2.07 -11.39 -5.11
N LYS A 52 1.50 -10.74 -6.13
CA LYS A 52 0.64 -11.38 -7.14
C LYS A 52 1.36 -12.52 -7.87
N LYS A 53 2.65 -12.35 -8.20
CA LYS A 53 3.45 -13.39 -8.86
C LYS A 53 3.58 -14.63 -7.98
N TYR A 54 3.91 -14.45 -6.70
CA TYR A 54 3.98 -15.55 -5.74
C TYR A 54 2.60 -16.21 -5.57
N MET A 55 1.56 -15.44 -5.26
CA MET A 55 0.22 -15.97 -4.99
C MET A 55 -0.30 -16.80 -6.17
N ARG A 56 -0.10 -16.37 -7.41
CA ARG A 56 -0.52 -17.14 -8.61
C ARG A 56 0.04 -18.55 -8.68
N SER A 57 1.25 -18.78 -8.13
CA SER A 57 1.87 -20.11 -8.14
C SER A 57 1.34 -21.06 -7.07
N ILE A 58 0.72 -20.54 -6.01
CA ILE A 58 0.30 -21.33 -4.84
C ILE A 58 -1.20 -21.26 -4.54
N LEU A 59 -1.94 -20.33 -5.19
CA LEU A 59 -3.37 -20.12 -4.99
C LEU A 59 -4.22 -21.41 -5.10
N PRO A 60 -3.94 -22.36 -6.03
CA PRO A 60 -4.70 -23.61 -6.10
C PRO A 60 -4.54 -24.54 -4.89
N SER A 61 -3.52 -24.31 -4.06
CA SER A 61 -3.19 -25.15 -2.91
C SER A 61 -3.81 -24.67 -1.60
N TYR A 62 -4.64 -23.62 -1.65
CA TYR A 62 -5.26 -23.00 -0.48
C TYR A 62 -6.75 -22.76 -0.74
N ASP A 63 -7.56 -22.91 0.29
CA ASP A 63 -9.01 -22.69 0.22
C ASP A 63 -9.40 -21.21 0.35
N ASN A 64 -8.50 -20.38 0.89
CA ASN A 64 -8.78 -18.99 1.25
C ASN A 64 -7.69 -18.04 0.74
N PHE A 65 -8.11 -16.94 0.11
CA PHE A 65 -7.23 -15.88 -0.37
C PHE A 65 -6.37 -15.28 0.74
N THR A 66 -6.93 -15.09 1.94
CA THR A 66 -6.20 -14.50 3.07
C THR A 66 -5.03 -15.37 3.50
N ASP A 67 -5.21 -16.70 3.52
CA ASP A 67 -4.15 -17.62 3.93
C ASP A 67 -2.99 -17.62 2.94
N VAL A 68 -3.29 -17.53 1.64
CA VAL A 68 -2.30 -17.34 0.57
C VAL A 68 -1.56 -16.00 0.71
N LEU A 69 -2.29 -14.93 1.05
CA LEU A 69 -1.69 -13.62 1.22
C LEU A 69 -0.75 -13.60 2.44
N LEU A 70 -1.19 -14.20 3.55
CA LEU A 70 -0.39 -14.29 4.78
C LEU A 70 0.85 -15.16 4.57
N SER A 71 0.75 -16.25 3.79
CA SER A 71 1.90 -17.11 3.53
C SER A 71 3.07 -16.34 2.89
N TYR A 72 2.81 -15.36 2.02
CA TYR A 72 3.87 -14.51 1.44
C TYR A 72 4.73 -13.81 2.51
N PHE A 73 4.12 -13.37 3.62
CA PHE A 73 4.79 -12.64 4.69
C PHE A 73 5.42 -13.56 5.76
N TYR A 74 5.09 -14.85 5.78
CA TYR A 74 5.77 -15.81 6.65
C TYR A 74 7.05 -16.37 6.03
N PHE A 75 7.17 -16.33 4.69
CA PHE A 75 8.34 -16.85 3.96
C PHE A 75 9.37 -15.79 3.55
N ASN A 76 9.05 -14.49 3.65
CA ASN A 76 9.95 -13.36 3.39
C ASN A 76 10.16 -12.53 4.64
#